data_AF-A0A8S4BPP9-F1
#
_entry.id   AF-A0A8S4BPP9-F1
#
_cell.length_a   1.000
_cell.length_b   1.000
_cell.length_c   1.000
_cell.angle_alpha   90.00
_cell.angle_beta   90.00
_cell.angle_gamma   90.00
#
_symmetry.space_group_name_H-M   'P 1'
#
loop_
_entity.id
_entity.type
_entity.pdbx_description
1 polymer ?
#
loop_
_entity_poly.entity_id
_entity_poly.type
_entity_poly.pdbx_seq_one_letter_code
_entity_poly.pdbx_strand_id
1 'polypeptide(L)'
;MNKMSLSRIQSLRVAAVLEDISHQLEIIGHSMTAQINKDQGTAPAQEKARLVKVTRDCQIVTQQMAELRLELEEKRSFSSLLQVVEKVLQKKEALENERQAVVELGRTREAVLELQQQIEDNAVKLEKLLRRRSNLREMPASRRVTVKPIVVERPTRKETPEAEKLLEEQLELLRKKLKEERRVHEESERFLQKQHKELCEVLLRWQQSTKATQREKEERLNSVCCKRTLNLDRLMEMKRKFREMERVVMEDKEEQEKLRRQREVAGFATKLQAWWRGCMVRRGLGRFRKVEEDKKSKKKKKGSKKG
;
A
#
# COMPACT_ATOMS: atom_id res chain seq x y z
N MET A 1 11.02 -13.75 -35.94
CA MET A 1 10.04 -12.73 -35.52
C MET A 1 9.98 -11.66 -36.61
N ASN A 2 8.85 -11.60 -37.34
CA ASN A 2 8.63 -10.58 -38.37
C ASN A 2 8.71 -9.18 -37.76
N LYS A 3 9.56 -8.30 -38.33
CA LYS A 3 9.54 -6.87 -38.01
C LYS A 3 8.21 -6.31 -38.53
N MET A 4 7.20 -6.23 -37.65
CA MET A 4 5.93 -5.57 -37.95
C MET A 4 6.16 -4.06 -37.94
N SER A 5 6.69 -3.53 -39.05
CA SER A 5 6.87 -2.08 -39.25
C SER A 5 5.63 -1.49 -39.89
N LEU A 6 5.09 -0.41 -39.31
CA LEU A 6 3.98 0.33 -39.91
C LEU A 6 4.49 1.25 -41.02
N SER A 7 3.64 1.51 -42.02
CA SER A 7 3.92 2.60 -42.97
C SER A 7 3.96 3.94 -42.24
N ARG A 8 4.70 4.93 -42.77
CA ARG A 8 4.83 6.25 -42.12
C ARG A 8 3.48 6.91 -41.85
N ILE A 9 2.54 6.80 -42.79
CA ILE A 9 1.20 7.36 -42.67
C ILE A 9 0.40 6.65 -41.57
N GLN A 10 0.49 5.32 -41.48
CA GLN A 10 -0.16 4.55 -40.41
C GLN A 10 0.43 4.89 -39.04
N SER A 11 1.75 4.99 -38.94
CA SER A 11 2.43 5.34 -37.69
C SER A 11 1.99 6.71 -37.15
N LEU A 12 1.91 7.71 -38.04
CA LEU A 12 1.48 9.06 -37.67
C LEU A 12 -0.01 9.12 -37.29
N ARG A 13 -0.88 8.38 -38.00
CA ARG A 13 -2.30 8.29 -37.65
C ARG A 13 -2.50 7.66 -36.27
N VAL A 14 -1.78 6.57 -35.98
CA VAL A 14 -1.85 5.91 -34.66
C VAL A 14 -1.27 6.82 -33.57
N ALA A 15 -0.16 7.50 -33.82
CA ALA A 15 0.43 8.47 -32.88
C ALA A 15 -0.54 9.61 -32.53
N ALA A 16 -1.24 10.17 -33.53
CA ALA A 16 -2.23 11.22 -33.30
C ALA A 16 -3.43 10.75 -32.47
N VAL A 17 -3.90 9.51 -32.69
CA VAL A 17 -4.96 8.91 -31.87
C VAL A 17 -4.48 8.64 -30.44
N LEU A 18 -3.25 8.17 -30.27
CA LEU A 18 -2.68 7.95 -28.93
C LEU A 18 -2.51 9.25 -28.15
N GLU A 19 -2.20 10.36 -28.83
CA GLU A 19 -2.13 11.68 -28.22
C GLU A 19 -3.51 12.17 -27.75
N ASP A 20 -4.55 12.01 -28.56
CA ASP A 20 -5.92 12.33 -28.15
C ASP A 20 -6.37 11.49 -26.94
N ILE A 21 -6.12 10.18 -26.96
CA ILE A 21 -6.45 9.29 -25.85
C ILE A 21 -5.65 9.66 -24.58
N SER A 22 -4.39 10.04 -24.73
CA SER A 22 -3.55 10.48 -23.59
C SER A 22 -4.14 11.73 -22.93
N HIS A 23 -4.56 12.72 -23.73
CA HIS A 23 -5.23 13.91 -23.21
C HIS A 23 -6.56 13.57 -22.52
N GLN A 24 -7.36 12.68 -23.09
CA GLN A 24 -8.62 12.23 -22.45
C GLN A 24 -8.35 11.54 -21.10
N LEU A 25 -7.31 10.71 -21.02
CA LEU A 25 -6.92 10.05 -19.76
C LEU A 25 -6.39 11.05 -18.72
N GLU A 26 -5.67 12.09 -19.15
CA GLU A 26 -5.25 13.18 -18.26
C GLU A 26 -6.44 13.95 -17.70
N ILE A 27 -7.42 14.27 -18.56
CA ILE A 27 -8.67 14.92 -18.13
C ILE A 27 -9.41 14.06 -17.10
N ILE A 28 -9.53 12.75 -17.34
CA ILE A 28 -10.14 11.80 -16.40
C ILE A 28 -9.35 11.76 -15.08
N GLY A 29 -8.01 11.67 -15.15
CA GLY A 29 -7.15 11.66 -13.98
C GLY A 29 -7.27 12.93 -13.13
N HIS A 30 -7.35 14.10 -13.77
CA HIS A 30 -7.57 15.37 -13.10
C HIS A 30 -8.97 15.47 -12.47
N SER A 31 -10.00 15.00 -13.18
CA SER A 31 -11.38 14.94 -12.67
C SER A 31 -11.48 14.05 -11.42
N MET A 32 -10.88 12.85 -11.47
CA MET A 32 -10.84 11.93 -10.32
C MET A 32 -10.05 12.50 -9.14
N THR A 33 -8.92 13.16 -9.40
CA THR A 33 -8.12 13.83 -8.36
C THR A 33 -8.91 14.97 -7.70
N ALA A 34 -9.67 15.73 -8.49
CA ALA A 34 -10.54 16.78 -7.96
C ALA A 34 -11.68 16.20 -7.10
N GLN A 35 -12.24 15.05 -7.49
CA GLN A 35 -13.28 14.35 -6.73
C GLN A 35 -12.75 13.81 -5.39
N ILE A 36 -11.57 13.18 -5.39
CA ILE A 36 -10.88 12.72 -4.16
C ILE A 36 -10.67 13.89 -3.18
N ASN A 37 -10.36 15.09 -3.68
CA ASN A 37 -10.16 16.27 -2.86
C ASN A 37 -11.46 16.91 -2.33
N LYS A 38 -12.58 16.76 -3.04
CA LYS A 38 -13.90 17.24 -2.60
C LYS A 38 -14.53 16.32 -1.55
N ASP A 39 -14.33 15.01 -1.67
CA ASP A 39 -14.95 13.99 -0.81
C ASP A 39 -14.20 13.76 0.52
N GLN A 40 -13.33 14.68 0.94
CA GLN A 40 -12.53 14.55 2.16
C GLN A 40 -13.38 14.39 3.44
N GLY A 41 -14.66 14.82 3.44
CA GLY A 41 -15.55 14.75 4.61
C GLY A 41 -16.59 13.61 4.65
N THR A 42 -16.97 12.98 3.52
CA THR A 42 -18.23 12.19 3.48
C THR A 42 -18.18 10.84 2.75
N ALA A 43 -17.16 10.53 1.94
CA ALA A 43 -17.13 9.27 1.17
C ALA A 43 -16.51 8.09 1.96
N PRO A 44 -17.04 6.85 1.79
CA PRO A 44 -16.52 5.65 2.46
C PRO A 44 -15.06 5.37 2.04
N ALA A 45 -14.25 4.87 2.97
CA ALA A 45 -12.82 4.60 2.78
C ALA A 45 -12.53 3.69 1.56
N GLN A 46 -13.46 2.79 1.23
CA GLN A 46 -13.37 1.91 0.06
C GLN A 46 -13.45 2.67 -1.27
N GLU A 47 -14.30 3.70 -1.36
CA GLU A 47 -14.47 4.48 -2.59
C GLU A 47 -13.25 5.38 -2.84
N LYS A 48 -12.68 5.94 -1.77
CA LYS A 48 -11.41 6.68 -1.84
C LYS A 48 -10.27 5.78 -2.34
N ALA A 49 -10.19 4.53 -1.85
CA ALA A 49 -9.18 3.57 -2.30
C ALA A 49 -9.34 3.20 -3.78
N ARG A 50 -10.59 3.06 -4.26
CA ARG A 50 -10.89 2.80 -5.68
C ARG A 50 -10.48 3.97 -6.56
N LEU A 51 -10.86 5.19 -6.22
CA LEU A 51 -10.50 6.39 -6.99
C LEU A 51 -8.98 6.60 -7.05
N VAL A 52 -8.26 6.36 -5.95
CA VAL A 52 -6.79 6.42 -5.93
C VAL A 52 -6.17 5.37 -6.84
N LYS A 53 -6.74 4.14 -6.88
CA LYS A 53 -6.27 3.09 -7.79
C LYS A 53 -6.47 3.49 -9.25
N VAL A 54 -7.68 3.89 -9.63
CA VAL A 54 -7.99 4.26 -11.02
C VAL A 54 -7.12 5.44 -11.47
N THR A 55 -6.88 6.42 -10.60
CA THR A 55 -5.99 7.56 -10.92
C THR A 55 -4.56 7.10 -11.24
N ARG A 56 -4.02 6.13 -10.47
CA ARG A 56 -2.69 5.56 -10.74
C ARG A 56 -2.68 4.75 -12.02
N ASP A 57 -3.72 3.96 -12.26
CA ASP A 57 -3.84 3.15 -13.47
C ASP A 57 -3.89 4.06 -14.72
N CYS A 58 -4.63 5.17 -14.68
CA CYS A 58 -4.63 6.17 -15.75
C CYS A 58 -3.24 6.76 -16.00
N GLN A 59 -2.48 7.11 -14.94
CA GLN A 59 -1.13 7.65 -15.09
C GLN A 59 -0.17 6.65 -15.76
N ILE A 60 -0.25 5.39 -15.36
CA ILE A 60 0.57 4.31 -15.96
C ILE A 60 0.21 4.16 -17.43
N VAL A 61 -1.08 4.14 -17.78
CA VAL A 61 -1.52 4.02 -19.17
C VAL A 61 -1.07 5.22 -20.01
N THR A 62 -1.20 6.45 -19.50
CA THR A 62 -0.72 7.67 -20.18
C THR A 62 0.79 7.60 -20.44
N GLN A 63 1.58 7.14 -19.46
CA GLN A 63 3.02 6.97 -19.63
C GLN A 63 3.33 5.94 -20.73
N GLN A 64 2.66 4.80 -20.71
CA GLN A 64 2.85 3.74 -21.72
C GLN A 64 2.42 4.21 -23.12
N MET A 65 1.37 5.02 -23.22
CA MET A 65 0.94 5.63 -24.49
C MET A 65 1.94 6.64 -25.01
N ALA A 66 2.56 7.45 -24.13
CA ALA A 66 3.62 8.38 -24.52
C ALA A 66 4.89 7.66 -25.01
N GLU A 67 5.30 6.59 -24.31
CA GLU A 67 6.43 5.74 -24.72
C GLU A 67 6.16 5.08 -26.09
N LEU A 68 4.93 4.57 -26.31
CA LEU A 68 4.51 4.01 -27.58
C LEU A 68 4.46 5.06 -28.69
N ARG A 69 4.00 6.28 -28.40
CA ARG A 69 3.97 7.38 -29.37
C ARG A 69 5.37 7.70 -29.87
N LEU A 70 6.34 7.85 -28.96
CA LEU A 70 7.74 8.06 -29.31
C LEU A 70 8.29 6.90 -30.15
N GLU A 71 7.98 5.65 -29.78
CA GLU A 71 8.40 4.47 -30.54
C GLU A 71 7.84 4.47 -31.98
N LEU A 72 6.57 4.86 -32.15
CA LEU A 72 5.92 4.95 -33.45
C LEU A 72 6.45 6.11 -34.30
N GLU A 73 6.78 7.25 -33.70
CA GLU A 73 7.30 8.42 -34.41
C GLU A 73 8.75 8.21 -34.88
N GLU A 74 9.59 7.61 -34.05
CA GLU A 74 11.03 7.41 -34.30
C GLU A 74 11.32 6.11 -35.04
N LYS A 75 10.80 4.99 -34.55
CA LYS A 75 11.19 3.63 -34.96
C LYS A 75 10.16 2.94 -35.84
N ARG A 76 8.94 3.50 -35.92
CA ARG A 76 7.79 2.92 -36.65
C ARG A 76 7.49 1.48 -36.22
N SER A 77 7.76 1.19 -34.95
CA SER A 77 7.57 -0.10 -34.29
C SER A 77 6.80 0.08 -32.98
N PHE A 78 6.27 -1.02 -32.45
CA PHE A 78 5.53 -1.07 -31.18
C PHE A 78 6.03 -2.26 -30.32
N SER A 79 7.32 -2.55 -30.43
CA SER A 79 7.99 -3.66 -29.74
C SER A 79 7.99 -3.49 -28.23
N SER A 80 8.06 -2.25 -27.73
CA SER A 80 7.96 -1.97 -26.29
C SER A 80 6.58 -2.34 -25.75
N LEU A 81 5.52 -1.94 -26.47
CA LEU A 81 4.14 -2.33 -26.12
C LEU A 81 3.96 -3.85 -26.13
N LEU A 82 4.51 -4.55 -27.13
CA LEU A 82 4.42 -6.00 -27.19
C LEU A 82 5.06 -6.67 -25.96
N GLN A 83 6.22 -6.18 -25.52
CA GLN A 83 6.87 -6.69 -24.31
C GLN A 83 6.04 -6.41 -23.04
N VAL A 84 5.39 -5.25 -22.97
CA VAL A 84 4.53 -4.89 -21.85
C VAL A 84 3.29 -5.80 -21.82
N VAL A 85 2.67 -6.03 -22.98
CA VAL A 85 1.54 -6.96 -23.12
C VAL A 85 1.94 -8.39 -22.74
N GLU A 86 3.08 -8.88 -23.22
CA GLU A 86 3.60 -10.20 -22.89
C GLU A 86 3.83 -10.37 -21.38
N LYS A 87 4.42 -9.35 -20.72
CA LYS A 87 4.59 -9.33 -19.25
C LYS A 87 3.24 -9.35 -18.51
N VAL A 88 2.22 -8.68 -19.03
CA VAL A 88 0.87 -8.69 -18.43
C VAL A 88 0.21 -10.06 -18.60
N LEU A 89 0.37 -10.70 -19.76
CA LEU A 89 -0.14 -12.05 -19.99
C LEU A 89 0.54 -13.08 -19.07
N GLN A 90 1.87 -13.03 -18.95
CA GLN A 90 2.62 -13.89 -18.03
C GLN A 90 2.17 -13.70 -16.57
N LYS A 91 1.95 -12.47 -16.14
CA LYS A 91 1.41 -12.18 -14.80
C LYS A 91 0.01 -12.72 -14.60
N LYS A 92 -0.85 -12.63 -15.62
CA LYS A 92 -2.21 -13.17 -15.56
C LYS A 92 -2.18 -14.70 -15.43
N GLU A 93 -1.37 -15.37 -16.22
CA GLU A 93 -1.17 -16.83 -16.14
C GLU A 93 -0.63 -17.24 -14.77
N ALA A 94 0.34 -16.51 -14.21
CA ALA A 94 0.87 -16.78 -12.88
C ALA A 94 -0.21 -16.65 -11.79
N LEU A 95 -1.06 -15.63 -11.84
CA LEU A 95 -2.18 -15.46 -10.91
C LEU A 95 -3.23 -16.56 -11.06
N GLU A 96 -3.47 -17.04 -12.28
CA GLU A 96 -4.41 -18.12 -12.56
C GLU A 96 -3.88 -19.45 -12.02
N ASN A 97 -2.59 -19.72 -12.19
CA ASN A 97 -1.90 -20.87 -11.60
C ASN A 97 -1.89 -20.80 -10.06
N GLU A 98 -1.67 -19.63 -9.47
CA GLU A 98 -1.72 -19.44 -8.02
C GLU A 98 -3.13 -19.72 -7.48
N ARG A 99 -4.17 -19.25 -8.16
CA ARG A 99 -5.57 -19.56 -7.80
C ARG A 99 -5.85 -21.06 -7.86
N GLN A 100 -5.38 -21.74 -8.90
CA GLN A 100 -5.52 -23.19 -9.02
C GLN A 100 -4.80 -23.92 -7.89
N ALA A 101 -3.56 -23.52 -7.57
CA ALA A 101 -2.80 -24.09 -6.47
C ALA A 101 -3.49 -23.90 -5.11
N VAL A 102 -4.11 -22.74 -4.86
CA VAL A 102 -4.90 -22.51 -3.62
C VAL A 102 -6.10 -23.44 -3.54
N VAL A 103 -6.81 -23.67 -4.65
CA VAL A 103 -7.95 -24.60 -4.70
C VAL A 103 -7.49 -26.04 -4.45
N GLU A 104 -6.38 -26.46 -5.07
CA GLU A 104 -5.79 -27.79 -4.86
C GLU A 104 -5.33 -27.98 -3.41
N LEU A 105 -4.65 -26.99 -2.83
CA LEU A 105 -4.26 -27.01 -1.41
C LEU A 105 -5.48 -27.12 -0.49
N GLY A 106 -6.58 -26.42 -0.79
CA GLY A 106 -7.84 -26.57 -0.06
C GLY A 106 -8.36 -28.01 -0.09
N ARG A 107 -8.42 -28.62 -1.28
CA ARG A 107 -8.85 -30.02 -1.45
C ARG A 107 -7.94 -31.02 -0.72
N THR A 108 -6.62 -30.84 -0.81
CA THR A 108 -5.68 -31.72 -0.10
C THR A 108 -5.83 -31.59 1.42
N ARG A 109 -6.08 -30.39 1.93
CA ARG A 109 -6.33 -30.15 3.36
C ARG A 109 -7.61 -30.83 3.84
N GLU A 110 -8.68 -30.75 3.06
CA GLU A 110 -9.94 -31.46 3.35
C GLU A 110 -9.72 -32.98 3.39
N ALA A 111 -9.03 -33.55 2.39
CA ALA A 111 -8.71 -34.97 2.36
C ALA A 111 -7.84 -35.42 3.55
N VAL A 112 -6.89 -34.58 4.00
CA VAL A 112 -6.07 -34.87 5.19
C VAL A 112 -6.91 -34.87 6.46
N LEU A 113 -7.86 -33.94 6.60
CA LEU A 113 -8.76 -33.91 7.76
C LEU A 113 -9.66 -35.16 7.79
N GLU A 114 -10.19 -35.57 6.65
CA GLU A 114 -10.99 -36.80 6.54
C GLU A 114 -10.17 -38.04 6.93
N LEU A 115 -8.93 -38.15 6.44
CA LEU A 115 -8.02 -39.25 6.80
C LEU A 115 -7.67 -39.25 8.29
N GLN A 116 -7.42 -38.09 8.89
CA GLN A 116 -7.17 -37.96 10.32
C GLN A 116 -8.37 -38.46 11.14
N GLN A 117 -9.58 -38.08 10.74
CA GLN A 117 -10.81 -38.51 11.40
C GLN A 117 -11.03 -40.03 11.27
N GLN A 118 -10.75 -40.60 10.10
CA GLN A 118 -10.78 -42.06 9.90
C GLN A 118 -9.74 -42.80 10.77
N ILE A 119 -8.54 -42.24 10.95
CA ILE A 119 -7.51 -42.82 11.83
C ILE A 119 -7.99 -42.82 13.28
N GLU A 120 -8.57 -41.71 13.76
CA GLU A 120 -9.14 -41.62 15.11
C GLU A 120 -10.26 -42.64 15.33
N ASP A 121 -11.21 -42.73 14.38
CA ASP A 121 -12.30 -43.72 14.45
C ASP A 121 -11.76 -45.17 14.47
N ASN A 122 -10.73 -45.45 13.68
CA ASN A 122 -10.09 -46.76 13.64
C ASN A 122 -9.32 -47.06 14.93
N ALA A 123 -8.67 -46.06 15.54
CA ALA A 123 -8.01 -46.19 16.84
C ALA A 123 -9.02 -46.54 17.95
N VAL A 124 -10.17 -45.87 17.98
CA VAL A 124 -11.27 -46.17 18.92
C VAL A 124 -11.81 -47.59 18.71
N LYS A 125 -11.98 -48.02 17.45
CA LYS A 125 -12.40 -49.40 17.13
C LYS A 125 -11.37 -50.43 17.60
N LEU A 126 -10.07 -50.17 17.40
CA LEU A 126 -8.97 -51.02 17.88
C LEU A 126 -8.97 -51.14 19.40
N GLU A 127 -9.16 -50.03 20.12
CA GLU A 127 -9.23 -50.04 21.58
C GLU A 127 -10.41 -50.90 22.08
N LYS A 128 -11.58 -50.78 21.44
CA LYS A 128 -12.75 -51.63 21.73
C LYS A 128 -12.47 -53.11 21.49
N LEU A 129 -11.76 -53.46 20.41
CA LEU A 129 -11.36 -54.84 20.11
C LEU A 129 -10.34 -55.38 21.12
N LEU A 130 -9.36 -54.56 21.52
CA LEU A 130 -8.39 -54.93 22.55
C LEU A 130 -9.07 -55.20 23.89
N ARG A 131 -10.02 -54.35 24.29
CA ARG A 131 -10.86 -54.57 25.50
C ARG A 131 -11.69 -55.85 25.40
N ARG A 132 -12.29 -56.15 24.24
CA ARG A 132 -13.00 -57.42 24.04
C ARG A 132 -12.06 -58.62 24.15
N ARG A 133 -10.85 -58.52 23.59
CA ARG A 133 -9.83 -59.58 23.65
C ARG A 133 -9.30 -59.80 25.08
N SER A 134 -9.10 -58.74 25.87
CA SER A 134 -8.74 -58.87 27.29
C SER A 134 -9.86 -59.56 28.07
N ASN A 135 -11.11 -59.14 27.85
CA ASN A 135 -12.27 -59.76 28.51
C ASN A 135 -12.44 -61.24 28.16
N LEU A 136 -12.10 -61.65 26.93
CA LEU A 136 -12.10 -63.06 26.51
C LEU A 136 -10.91 -63.85 27.10
N ARG A 137 -9.78 -63.20 27.40
CA ARG A 137 -8.62 -63.83 28.05
C ARG A 137 -8.82 -64.00 29.56
N GLU A 138 -9.64 -63.15 30.17
CA GLU A 138 -10.01 -63.21 31.58
C GLU A 138 -11.14 -64.20 31.89
N MET A 139 -11.75 -64.84 30.87
CA MET A 139 -12.56 -66.05 31.07
C MET A 139 -11.63 -67.23 31.42
N PRO A 140 -11.71 -67.82 32.62
CA PRO A 140 -10.85 -68.93 32.98
C PRO A 140 -11.20 -70.15 32.13
N ALA A 141 -10.27 -70.55 31.26
CA ALA A 141 -10.24 -71.91 30.74
C ALA A 141 -10.05 -72.85 31.93
N SER A 142 -11.17 -73.45 32.37
CA SER A 142 -11.18 -74.52 33.35
C SER A 142 -10.46 -75.75 32.74
N ARG A 143 -9.15 -75.80 32.91
CA ARG A 143 -8.33 -77.00 32.71
C ARG A 143 -7.48 -77.19 33.95
N ARG A 144 -8.09 -77.83 34.95
CA ARG A 144 -7.38 -78.39 36.10
C ARG A 144 -6.52 -79.54 35.57
N VAL A 145 -5.20 -79.34 35.54
CA VAL A 145 -4.25 -80.44 35.64
C VAL A 145 -3.78 -80.45 37.09
N THR A 146 -4.25 -81.45 37.82
CA THR A 146 -3.85 -81.75 39.18
C THR A 146 -2.39 -82.21 39.17
N VAL A 147 -1.50 -81.38 39.71
CA VAL A 147 -0.13 -81.82 40.07
C VAL A 147 -0.04 -81.86 41.59
N LYS A 148 0.16 -83.05 42.13
CA LYS A 148 0.39 -83.33 43.55
C LYS A 148 1.75 -82.77 43.98
N PRO A 149 1.92 -82.17 45.17
CA PRO A 149 3.24 -81.80 45.66
C PRO A 149 3.89 -83.05 46.26
N ILE A 150 4.92 -83.57 45.59
CA ILE A 150 5.86 -84.48 46.24
C ILE A 150 6.88 -83.60 46.94
N VAL A 151 6.85 -83.66 48.28
CA VAL A 151 7.93 -83.23 49.15
C VAL A 151 9.15 -84.07 48.78
N VAL A 152 10.12 -83.47 48.10
CA VAL A 152 11.43 -84.05 47.86
C VAL A 152 12.40 -83.32 48.77
N GLU A 153 12.84 -84.05 49.79
CA GLU A 153 13.99 -83.77 50.64
C GLU A 153 15.15 -83.26 49.79
N ARG A 154 15.78 -82.14 50.20
CA ARG A 154 17.05 -81.69 49.63
C ARG A 154 18.14 -82.68 50.03
N PRO A 155 18.78 -83.41 49.10
CA PRO A 155 20.15 -83.82 49.32
C PRO A 155 21.01 -82.59 49.03
N THR A 156 21.82 -82.16 49.99
CA THR A 156 23.04 -81.36 49.71
C THR A 156 23.96 -82.22 48.86
N ARG A 157 23.69 -82.24 47.56
CA ARG A 157 24.48 -82.93 46.55
C ARG A 157 25.38 -81.87 45.94
N LYS A 158 26.68 -82.13 45.97
CA LYS A 158 27.74 -81.33 45.36
C LYS A 158 27.47 -81.23 43.85
N GLU A 159 26.65 -80.27 43.44
CA GLU A 159 26.52 -79.88 42.03
C GLU A 159 27.70 -78.97 41.71
N THR A 160 28.74 -79.65 41.23
CA THR A 160 29.80 -79.20 40.32
C THR A 160 30.30 -77.74 40.44
N PRO A 161 31.55 -77.52 40.89
CA PRO A 161 32.20 -76.19 40.83
C PRO A 161 32.30 -75.63 39.40
N GLU A 162 32.03 -76.46 38.38
CA GLU A 162 31.95 -76.07 36.97
C GLU A 162 30.68 -75.28 36.63
N ALA A 163 29.53 -75.62 37.25
CA ALA A 163 28.28 -74.87 37.04
C ALA A 163 28.34 -73.49 37.71
N GLU A 164 28.96 -73.41 38.89
CA GLU A 164 29.23 -72.15 39.58
C GLU A 164 30.18 -71.24 38.78
N LYS A 165 31.28 -71.80 38.25
CA LYS A 165 32.20 -71.06 37.35
C LYS A 165 31.50 -70.54 36.10
N LEU A 166 30.66 -71.35 35.46
CA LEU A 166 29.90 -70.92 34.28
C LEU A 166 28.94 -69.77 34.60
N LEU A 167 28.29 -69.81 35.77
CA LEU A 167 27.44 -68.71 36.23
C LEU A 167 28.25 -67.45 36.55
N GLU A 168 29.44 -67.58 37.14
CA GLU A 168 30.36 -66.46 37.38
C GLU A 168 30.83 -65.82 36.07
N GLU A 169 31.20 -66.62 35.07
CA GLU A 169 31.59 -66.14 33.74
C GLU A 169 30.43 -65.39 33.06
N GLN A 170 29.19 -65.90 33.15
CA GLN A 170 28.01 -65.23 32.63
C GLN A 170 27.72 -63.91 33.36
N LEU A 171 27.85 -63.88 34.68
CA LEU A 171 27.71 -62.65 35.47
C LEU A 171 28.79 -61.62 35.10
N GLU A 172 30.03 -62.06 34.86
CA GLU A 172 31.10 -61.18 34.44
C GLU A 172 30.88 -60.63 33.03
N LEU A 173 30.39 -61.46 32.10
CA LEU A 173 30.00 -61.04 30.75
C LEU A 173 28.87 -60.01 30.80
N LEU A 174 27.82 -60.26 31.60
CA LEU A 174 26.70 -59.33 31.78
C LEU A 174 27.17 -58.01 32.40
N ARG A 175 28.11 -58.05 33.37
CA ARG A 175 28.73 -56.85 33.94
C ARG A 175 29.51 -56.05 32.89
N LYS A 176 30.25 -56.72 32.00
CA LYS A 176 30.97 -56.07 30.89
C LYS A 176 30.00 -55.41 29.91
N LYS A 177 28.93 -56.10 29.51
CA LYS A 177 27.86 -55.55 28.66
C LYS A 177 27.19 -54.34 29.30
N LEU A 178 26.84 -54.40 30.59
CA LEU A 178 26.20 -53.29 31.29
C LEU A 178 27.11 -52.05 31.37
N LYS A 179 28.42 -52.24 31.57
CA LYS A 179 29.39 -51.12 31.56
C LYS A 179 29.50 -50.48 30.18
N GLU A 180 29.52 -51.30 29.13
CA GLU A 180 29.58 -50.81 27.75
C GLU A 180 28.31 -50.04 27.40
N GLU A 181 27.13 -50.58 27.70
CA GLU A 181 25.84 -49.90 27.51
C GLU A 181 25.79 -48.56 28.26
N ARG A 182 26.28 -48.52 29.50
CA ARG A 182 26.38 -47.27 30.26
C ARG A 182 27.29 -46.25 29.58
N ARG A 183 28.45 -46.68 29.08
CA ARG A 183 29.39 -45.82 28.37
C ARG A 183 28.77 -45.24 27.09
N VAL A 184 28.17 -46.10 26.26
CA VAL A 184 27.51 -45.69 25.02
C VAL A 184 26.34 -44.75 25.30
N HIS A 185 25.58 -45.01 26.36
CA HIS A 185 24.49 -44.13 26.79
C HIS A 185 25.00 -42.74 27.17
N GLU A 186 26.03 -42.65 28.01
CA GLU A 186 26.62 -41.37 28.40
C GLU A 186 27.19 -40.61 27.18
N GLU A 187 27.84 -41.31 26.24
CA GLU A 187 28.34 -40.69 25.00
C GLU A 187 27.20 -40.17 24.12
N SER A 188 26.11 -40.93 24.01
CA SER A 188 24.90 -40.55 23.28
C SER A 188 24.24 -39.33 23.92
N GLU A 189 24.13 -39.28 25.25
CA GLU A 189 23.62 -38.11 25.98
C GLU A 189 24.50 -36.89 25.77
N ARG A 190 25.82 -37.02 25.88
CA ARG A 190 26.77 -35.92 25.64
C ARG A 190 26.64 -35.39 24.21
N PHE A 191 26.49 -36.27 23.22
CA PHE A 191 26.27 -35.87 21.82
C PHE A 191 24.97 -35.09 21.66
N LEU A 192 23.86 -35.59 22.20
CA LEU A 192 22.56 -34.91 22.13
C LEU A 192 22.58 -33.55 22.84
N GLN A 193 23.22 -33.46 24.00
CA GLN A 193 23.39 -32.19 24.71
C GLN A 193 24.23 -31.19 23.90
N LYS A 194 25.28 -31.65 23.23
CA LYS A 194 26.09 -30.80 22.35
C LYS A 194 25.26 -30.27 21.17
N GLN A 195 24.53 -31.16 20.49
CA GLN A 195 23.62 -30.77 19.39
C GLN A 195 22.55 -29.79 19.86
N HIS A 196 21.94 -30.04 21.01
CA HIS A 196 20.95 -29.13 21.59
C HIS A 196 21.54 -27.74 21.86
N LYS A 197 22.75 -27.66 22.44
CA LYS A 197 23.44 -26.38 22.68
C LYS A 197 23.74 -25.64 21.38
N GLU A 198 24.28 -26.32 20.38
CA GLU A 198 24.56 -25.74 19.06
C GLU A 198 23.28 -25.19 18.41
N LEU A 199 22.18 -25.94 18.45
CA LEU A 199 20.89 -25.49 17.94
C LEU A 199 20.34 -24.29 18.71
N CYS A 200 20.46 -24.27 20.04
CA CYS A 200 20.07 -23.12 20.86
C CYS A 200 20.87 -21.86 20.50
N GLU A 201 22.18 -21.97 20.31
CA GLU A 201 23.02 -20.84 19.90
C GLU A 201 22.63 -20.31 18.51
N VAL A 202 22.42 -21.21 17.56
CA VAL A 202 21.98 -20.84 16.21
C VAL A 202 20.62 -20.13 16.28
N LEU A 203 19.65 -20.70 17.00
CA LEU A 203 18.33 -20.08 17.21
C LEU A 203 18.45 -18.68 17.83
N LEU A 204 19.30 -18.51 18.83
CA LEU A 204 19.50 -17.22 19.47
C LEU A 204 20.10 -16.20 18.50
N ARG A 205 21.11 -16.59 17.70
CA ARG A 205 21.71 -15.72 16.68
C ARG A 205 20.67 -15.31 15.63
N TRP A 206 19.86 -16.25 15.16
CA TRP A 206 18.76 -15.96 14.24
C TRP A 206 17.74 -15.01 14.86
N GLN A 207 17.33 -15.24 16.11
CA GLN A 207 16.39 -14.38 16.81
C GLN A 207 16.93 -12.94 16.97
N GLN A 208 18.22 -12.80 17.32
CA GLN A 208 18.88 -11.50 17.43
C GLN A 208 18.98 -10.79 16.07
N SER A 209 19.39 -11.50 15.02
CA SER A 209 19.49 -10.98 13.66
C SER A 209 18.12 -10.51 13.13
N THR A 210 17.07 -11.31 13.33
CA THR A 210 15.71 -10.94 12.93
C THR A 210 15.22 -9.71 13.70
N LYS A 211 15.47 -9.62 15.00
CA LYS A 211 15.12 -8.41 15.79
C LYS A 211 15.88 -7.18 15.31
N ALA A 212 17.16 -7.31 14.97
CA ALA A 212 17.98 -6.20 14.49
C ALA A 212 17.49 -5.70 13.13
N THR A 213 17.26 -6.62 12.18
CA THR A 213 16.74 -6.27 10.86
C THR A 213 15.33 -5.68 10.95
N GLN A 214 14.47 -6.17 11.83
CA GLN A 214 13.15 -5.59 12.07
C GLN A 214 13.26 -4.14 12.54
N ARG A 215 14.09 -3.84 13.55
CA ARG A 215 14.29 -2.47 14.05
C ARG A 215 14.81 -1.54 12.97
N GLU A 216 15.78 -1.99 12.18
CA GLU A 216 16.32 -1.19 11.06
C GLU A 216 15.23 -0.86 10.03
N LYS A 217 14.35 -1.82 9.71
CA LYS A 217 13.23 -1.59 8.79
C LYS A 217 12.20 -0.63 9.38
N GLU A 218 11.89 -0.74 10.66
CA GLU A 218 11.00 0.17 11.38
C GLU A 218 11.57 1.60 11.39
N GLU A 219 12.85 1.78 11.68
CA GLU A 219 13.53 3.08 11.65
C GLU A 219 13.54 3.70 10.24
N ARG A 220 13.84 2.89 9.21
CA ARG A 220 13.76 3.33 7.81
C ARG A 220 12.35 3.76 7.43
N LEU A 221 11.33 3.00 7.84
CA LEU A 221 9.93 3.31 7.58
C LEU A 221 9.53 4.61 8.29
N ASN A 222 9.90 4.76 9.56
CA ASN A 222 9.63 5.96 10.34
C ASN A 222 10.29 7.20 9.71
N SER A 223 11.55 7.09 9.28
CA SER A 223 12.26 8.18 8.58
C SER A 223 11.53 8.62 7.30
N VAL A 224 11.10 7.65 6.48
CA VAL A 224 10.36 7.93 5.24
C VAL A 224 9.00 8.54 5.56
N CYS A 225 8.30 8.03 6.57
CA CYS A 225 7.01 8.55 7.02
C CYS A 225 7.14 10.02 7.47
N CYS A 226 8.10 10.33 8.34
CA CYS A 226 8.37 11.71 8.78
C CYS A 226 8.68 12.64 7.60
N LYS A 227 9.54 12.23 6.67
CA LYS A 227 9.85 13.01 5.45
C LYS A 227 8.61 13.26 4.60
N ARG A 228 7.75 12.25 4.44
CA ARG A 228 6.50 12.36 3.69
C ARG A 228 5.55 13.36 4.35
N THR A 229 5.38 13.29 5.67
CA THR A 229 4.52 14.22 6.42
C THR A 229 5.03 15.64 6.31
N LEU A 230 6.33 15.89 6.54
CA LEU A 230 6.93 17.22 6.41
C LEU A 230 6.78 17.79 4.99
N ASN A 231 6.97 16.96 3.96
CA ASN A 231 6.76 17.38 2.57
C ASN A 231 5.31 17.73 2.29
N LEU A 232 4.35 16.97 2.85
CA LEU A 232 2.93 17.24 2.71
C LEU A 232 2.57 18.57 3.40
N ASP A 233 3.06 18.81 4.61
CA ASP A 233 2.84 20.05 5.35
C ASP A 233 3.38 21.25 4.58
N ARG A 234 4.61 21.16 4.06
CA ARG A 234 5.21 22.20 3.21
C ARG A 234 4.37 22.47 1.96
N LEU A 235 3.84 21.44 1.31
CA LEU A 235 2.96 21.60 0.15
C LEU A 235 1.64 22.27 0.52
N MET A 236 1.05 21.92 1.66
CA MET A 236 -0.19 22.55 2.15
C MET A 236 0.04 24.02 2.49
N GLU A 237 1.16 24.37 3.10
CA GLU A 237 1.55 25.76 3.35
C GLU A 237 1.74 26.55 2.06
N MET A 238 2.43 25.99 1.05
CA MET A 238 2.57 26.65 -0.24
C MET A 238 1.22 26.87 -0.91
N LYS A 239 0.33 25.87 -0.91
CA LYS A 239 -1.04 26.02 -1.44
C LYS A 239 -1.81 27.12 -0.71
N ARG A 240 -1.65 27.25 0.61
CA ARG A 240 -2.26 28.31 1.40
C ARG A 240 -1.75 29.69 0.95
N LYS A 241 -0.42 29.86 0.84
CA LYS A 241 0.19 31.10 0.36
C LYS A 241 -0.25 31.48 -1.04
N PHE A 242 -0.38 30.52 -1.96
CA PHE A 242 -0.89 30.78 -3.31
C PHE A 242 -2.32 31.34 -3.28
N ARG A 243 -3.22 30.74 -2.50
CA ARG A 243 -4.60 31.24 -2.37
C ARG A 243 -4.66 32.64 -1.75
N GLU A 244 -3.79 32.93 -0.79
CA GLU A 244 -3.68 34.26 -0.20
C GLU A 244 -3.21 35.29 -1.24
N MET A 245 -2.17 34.98 -2.01
CA MET A 245 -1.70 35.85 -3.09
C MET A 245 -2.75 36.05 -4.19
N GLU A 246 -3.44 34.99 -4.60
CA GLU A 246 -4.54 35.07 -5.57
C GLU A 246 -5.64 36.01 -5.09
N ARG A 247 -6.00 35.94 -3.80
CA ARG A 247 -6.99 36.84 -3.20
C ARG A 247 -6.54 38.29 -3.28
N VAL A 248 -5.31 38.58 -2.86
CA VAL A 248 -4.75 39.95 -2.93
C VAL A 248 -4.74 40.48 -4.37
N VAL A 249 -4.38 39.65 -5.34
CA VAL A 249 -4.40 40.04 -6.76
C VAL A 249 -5.83 40.32 -7.26
N MET A 250 -6.81 39.54 -6.81
CA MET A 250 -8.22 39.78 -7.17
C MET A 250 -8.74 41.08 -6.54
N GLU A 251 -8.44 41.31 -5.26
CA GLU A 251 -8.80 42.55 -4.56
C GLU A 251 -8.19 43.78 -5.23
N ASP A 252 -6.89 43.76 -5.57
CA ASP A 252 -6.23 44.86 -6.29
C ASP A 252 -6.86 45.12 -7.67
N LYS A 253 -7.22 44.07 -8.41
CA LYS A 253 -7.93 44.23 -9.70
C LYS A 253 -9.29 44.88 -9.54
N GLU A 254 -10.06 44.48 -8.54
CA GLU A 254 -11.37 45.09 -8.24
C GLU A 254 -11.23 46.56 -7.83
N GLU A 255 -10.25 46.89 -7.00
CA GLU A 255 -9.96 48.26 -6.60
C GLU A 255 -9.53 49.13 -7.79
N GLN A 256 -8.64 48.62 -8.65
CA GLN A 256 -8.25 49.30 -9.87
C GLN A 256 -9.44 49.57 -10.80
N GLU A 257 -10.35 48.61 -10.94
CA GLU A 257 -11.53 48.77 -11.77
C GLU A 257 -12.51 49.80 -11.18
N LYS A 258 -12.71 49.80 -9.85
CA LYS A 258 -13.49 50.83 -9.15
C LYS A 258 -12.89 52.22 -9.38
N LEU A 259 -11.57 52.37 -9.27
CA LEU A 259 -10.87 53.63 -9.53
C LEU A 259 -11.02 54.09 -10.99
N ARG A 260 -10.95 53.17 -11.97
CA ARG A 260 -11.18 53.50 -13.38
C ARG A 260 -12.60 54.02 -13.61
N ARG A 261 -13.62 53.32 -13.08
CA ARG A 261 -15.03 53.76 -13.17
C ARG A 261 -15.23 55.15 -12.55
N GLN A 262 -14.64 55.41 -11.37
CA GLN A 262 -14.71 56.72 -10.72
C GLN A 262 -14.08 57.82 -11.60
N ARG A 263 -12.92 57.55 -12.21
CA ARG A 263 -12.25 58.49 -13.12
C ARG A 263 -13.09 58.77 -14.37
N GLU A 264 -13.73 57.76 -14.94
CA GLU A 264 -14.62 57.92 -16.10
C GLU A 264 -15.83 58.79 -15.74
N VAL A 265 -16.50 58.50 -14.62
CA VAL A 265 -17.64 59.31 -14.13
C VAL A 265 -17.21 60.75 -13.87
N ALA A 266 -16.07 60.97 -13.21
CA ALA A 266 -15.52 62.31 -13.00
C ALA A 266 -15.20 63.01 -14.32
N GLY A 267 -14.70 62.27 -15.32
CA GLY A 267 -14.45 62.76 -16.67
C GLY A 267 -15.75 63.18 -17.39
N PHE A 268 -16.80 62.37 -17.34
CA PHE A 268 -18.11 62.71 -17.89
C PHE A 268 -18.73 63.92 -17.18
N ALA A 269 -18.66 63.96 -15.85
CA ALA A 269 -19.13 65.10 -15.06
C ALA A 269 -18.40 66.39 -15.46
N THR A 270 -17.08 66.33 -15.65
CA THR A 270 -16.26 67.47 -16.09
C THR A 270 -16.67 67.93 -17.49
N LYS A 271 -16.87 67.00 -18.44
CA LYS A 271 -17.35 67.31 -19.80
C LYS A 271 -18.73 67.96 -19.77
N LEU A 272 -19.66 67.42 -18.98
CA LEU A 272 -21.01 67.96 -18.81
C LEU A 272 -20.97 69.37 -18.21
N GLN A 273 -20.18 69.56 -17.15
CA GLN A 273 -19.98 70.86 -16.54
C GLN A 273 -19.37 71.87 -17.52
N ALA A 274 -18.37 71.47 -18.32
CA ALA A 274 -17.78 72.33 -19.34
C ALA A 274 -18.78 72.69 -20.45
N TRP A 275 -19.57 71.72 -20.92
CA TRP A 275 -20.64 71.94 -21.89
C TRP A 275 -21.70 72.92 -21.36
N TRP A 276 -22.14 72.72 -20.11
CA TRP A 276 -23.11 73.61 -19.47
C TRP A 276 -22.56 75.02 -19.29
N ARG A 277 -21.32 75.17 -18.79
CA ARG A 277 -20.64 76.47 -18.70
C ARG A 277 -20.57 77.16 -20.05
N GLY A 278 -20.21 76.44 -21.12
CA GLY A 278 -20.21 76.97 -22.49
C GLY A 278 -21.62 77.37 -22.98
N CYS A 279 -22.64 76.59 -22.64
CA CYS A 279 -24.04 76.90 -22.95
C CYS A 279 -24.50 78.18 -22.24
N MET A 280 -24.21 78.32 -20.93
CA MET A 280 -24.50 79.52 -20.15
C MET A 280 -23.86 80.77 -20.75
N VAL A 281 -22.59 80.67 -21.20
CA VAL A 281 -21.88 81.78 -21.86
C VAL A 281 -22.54 82.14 -23.20
N ARG A 282 -22.79 81.15 -24.06
CA ARG A 282 -23.40 81.39 -25.40
C ARG A 282 -24.81 81.97 -25.33
N ARG A 283 -25.60 81.55 -24.35
CA ARG A 283 -26.97 82.04 -24.14
C ARG A 283 -27.05 83.27 -23.24
N GLY A 284 -25.93 83.77 -22.72
CA GLY A 284 -25.89 84.93 -21.84
C GLY A 284 -26.72 84.74 -20.56
N LEU A 285 -26.68 83.56 -19.96
CA LEU A 285 -27.43 83.24 -18.74
C LEU A 285 -26.58 83.57 -17.50
N GLY A 286 -27.22 84.06 -16.43
CA GLY A 286 -26.55 84.41 -15.17
C GLY A 286 -25.63 85.64 -15.27
N ARG A 287 -24.43 85.60 -14.67
CA ARG A 287 -23.44 86.71 -14.67
C ARG A 287 -22.91 87.08 -16.05
N PHE A 288 -23.14 86.24 -17.06
CA PHE A 288 -22.70 86.46 -18.45
C PHE A 288 -23.80 87.08 -19.33
N ARG A 289 -24.96 87.42 -18.76
CA ARG A 289 -25.97 88.22 -19.45
C ARG A 289 -25.36 89.58 -19.75
N LYS A 290 -25.24 89.92 -21.04
CA LYS A 290 -24.94 91.29 -21.44
C LYS A 290 -26.04 92.15 -20.84
N VAL A 291 -25.70 92.95 -19.83
CA VAL A 291 -26.55 94.03 -19.36
C VAL A 291 -26.76 94.90 -20.59
N GLU A 292 -27.97 94.92 -21.14
CA GLU A 292 -28.33 96.01 -22.05
C GLU A 292 -28.02 97.30 -21.31
N GLU A 293 -27.23 98.17 -21.94
CA GLU A 293 -26.81 99.45 -21.39
C GLU A 293 -28.05 100.28 -21.04
N ASP A 294 -28.54 100.13 -19.81
CA ASP A 294 -29.45 101.07 -19.21
C ASP A 294 -28.69 102.39 -19.06
N LYS A 295 -29.01 103.29 -19.98
CA LYS A 295 -28.72 104.72 -19.94
C LYS A 295 -29.18 105.29 -18.59
N LYS A 296 -28.32 105.26 -17.58
CA LYS A 296 -28.50 106.00 -16.33
C LYS A 296 -27.38 107.04 -16.17
N SER A 297 -27.63 108.15 -16.84
CA SER A 297 -27.17 109.52 -16.54
C SER A 297 -26.47 109.69 -15.17
N LYS A 298 -25.13 109.54 -15.14
CA LYS A 298 -24.32 110.02 -14.02
C LYS A 298 -23.85 111.45 -14.28
N LYS A 299 -24.76 112.36 -13.92
CA LYS A 299 -24.59 113.74 -13.46
C LYS A 299 -23.15 114.31 -13.51
N LYS A 300 -22.99 115.27 -14.42
CA LYS A 300 -21.98 116.34 -14.44
C LYS A 300 -21.78 116.92 -13.02
N LYS A 301 -20.62 116.71 -12.40
CA LYS A 301 -20.10 117.62 -11.36
C LYS A 301 -18.82 118.27 -11.89
N LYS A 302 -19.04 119.46 -12.42
CA LYS A 302 -18.09 120.50 -12.79
C LYS A 302 -17.18 120.80 -11.59
N GLY A 303 -15.87 120.77 -11.79
CA GLY A 303 -14.91 121.07 -10.73
C GLY A 303 -13.48 121.17 -11.25
N SER A 304 -13.19 122.17 -12.09
CA SER A 304 -11.89 122.87 -12.08
C SER A 304 -11.93 124.07 -13.03
N LYS A 305 -12.00 125.29 -12.46
CA LYS A 305 -11.00 126.37 -12.67
C LYS A 305 -11.44 127.69 -12.04
N LYS A 306 -10.73 128.14 -11.00
CA LYS A 306 -9.88 129.35 -10.96
C LYS A 306 -9.53 129.70 -9.50
N GLY A 307 -8.26 130.01 -9.26
CA GLY A 307 -7.70 130.42 -7.98
C GLY A 307 -6.38 129.72 -7.73
#